data_AF-A0A4Y7PL51-F1
#
_entry.id   AF-A0A4Y7PL51-F1
#
_cell.length_a   1.000
_cell.length_b   1.000
_cell.length_c   1.000
_cell.angle_alpha   90.00
_cell.angle_beta   90.00
_cell.angle_gamma   90.00
#
_symmetry.space_group_name_H-M   'P 1'
#
loop_
_entity.id
_entity.type
_entity.pdbx_description
1 polymer ?
#
loop_
_entity_poly.entity_id
_entity_poly.type
_entity_poly.pdbx_seq_one_letter_code
_entity_poly.pdbx_strand_id
1 'polypeptide(L)'
;MAALKCITAHLKRQIRYLETRSAPLVLEHGIKTMPDEVLAHVFEAGHQISEHSQFALRVSHVSRRFRQVSFQTPLLWTRLSSRHPNNQIQAFTPRPGLLDLEVTLFHGSINTKGELRSRLQLMALHSHRWSRLSLCAGQGQIGLEIMDEVGLTSLPRLRYLYQNYNARRLKWDMPLLSQFYGFCMFHLTMLDFCHN
;
A
#
# COMPACT_ATOMS: atom_id res chain seq x y z
N MET A 1 -34.79 40.05 30.56
CA MET A 1 -34.20 39.38 29.37
C MET A 1 -32.75 38.90 29.54
N ALA A 2 -31.90 39.54 30.37
CA ALA A 2 -30.49 39.13 30.53
C ALA A 2 -30.31 37.74 31.18
N ALA A 3 -31.07 37.42 32.23
CA ALA A 3 -30.99 36.12 32.91
C ALA A 3 -31.25 34.92 31.99
N LEU A 4 -32.26 35.04 31.11
CA LEU A 4 -32.57 34.01 30.11
C LEU A 4 -31.38 33.77 29.16
N LYS A 5 -30.74 34.84 28.67
CA LYS A 5 -29.54 34.73 27.81
C LYS A 5 -28.38 34.04 28.52
N CYS A 6 -28.14 34.34 29.80
CA CYS A 6 -27.10 33.69 30.60
C CYS A 6 -27.37 32.19 30.78
N ILE A 7 -28.62 31.80 31.07
CA ILE A 7 -29.01 30.39 31.20
C ILE A 7 -28.82 29.66 29.87
N THR A 8 -29.26 30.24 28.75
CA THR A 8 -29.07 29.64 27.42
C THR A 8 -27.59 29.46 27.08
N ALA A 9 -26.75 30.45 27.41
CA ALA A 9 -25.30 30.35 27.18
C ALA A 9 -24.65 29.25 28.05
N HIS A 10 -25.07 29.14 29.30
CA HIS A 10 -24.60 28.08 30.21
C HIS A 10 -25.00 26.69 29.71
N LEU A 11 -26.26 26.49 29.35
CA LEU A 11 -26.75 25.21 28.82
C LEU A 11 -26.05 24.81 27.53
N LYS A 12 -25.85 25.75 26.59
CA LYS A 12 -25.07 25.49 25.36
C LYS A 12 -23.65 25.05 25.66
N ARG A 13 -22.99 25.66 26.66
CA ARG A 13 -21.65 25.26 27.10
C ARG A 13 -21.65 23.86 27.70
N GLN A 14 -22.63 23.55 28.55
CA GLN A 14 -22.77 22.22 29.16
C GLN A 14 -23.05 21.13 28.12
N ILE A 15 -23.94 21.38 27.16
CA ILE A 15 -24.23 20.44 26.07
C ILE A 15 -22.97 20.14 25.27
N ARG A 16 -22.24 21.18 24.81
CA ARG A 16 -20.98 20.97 24.06
C ARG A 16 -19.94 20.22 24.89
N TYR A 17 -19.85 20.52 26.18
CA TYR A 17 -18.95 19.81 27.09
C TYR A 17 -19.31 18.33 27.20
N LEU A 18 -20.60 18.02 27.35
CA LEU A 18 -21.10 16.64 27.40
C LEU A 18 -20.91 15.91 26.07
N GLU A 19 -21.24 16.54 24.94
CA GLU A 19 -21.02 15.99 23.58
C GLU A 19 -19.54 15.65 23.36
N THR A 20 -18.65 16.55 23.77
CA THR A 20 -17.20 16.32 23.66
C THR A 20 -16.76 15.13 24.52
N ARG A 21 -17.35 14.97 25.71
CA ARG A 21 -17.04 13.86 26.61
C ARG A 21 -17.70 12.54 26.23
N SER A 22 -18.86 12.57 25.55
CA SER A 22 -19.60 11.38 25.13
C SER A 22 -19.17 10.88 23.76
N ALA A 23 -18.63 11.74 22.89
CA ALA A 23 -18.11 11.39 21.58
C ALA A 23 -17.23 10.12 21.56
N PRO A 24 -16.20 9.95 22.41
CA PRO A 24 -15.39 8.74 22.39
C PRO A 24 -16.19 7.48 22.74
N LEU A 25 -17.18 7.57 23.64
CA LEU A 25 -18.03 6.44 24.03
C LEU A 25 -18.99 6.05 22.91
N VAL A 26 -19.56 7.04 22.23
CA VAL A 26 -20.43 6.81 21.05
C VAL A 26 -19.64 6.20 19.91
N LEU A 27 -18.42 6.68 19.65
CA LEU A 27 -17.54 6.11 18.63
C LEU A 27 -17.10 4.69 18.97
N GLU A 28 -16.70 4.43 20.22
CA GLU A 28 -16.33 3.09 20.66
C GLU A 28 -17.51 2.12 20.53
N HIS A 29 -18.70 2.54 20.97
CA HIS A 29 -19.91 1.74 20.82
C HIS A 29 -20.23 1.48 19.36
N GLY A 30 -20.17 2.51 18.51
CA GLY A 30 -20.40 2.39 17.07
C GLY A 30 -19.43 1.42 16.40
N ILE A 31 -18.13 1.50 16.71
CA ILE A 31 -17.13 0.57 16.18
C ILE A 31 -17.42 -0.86 16.65
N LYS A 32 -17.81 -1.05 17.91
CA LYS A 32 -18.13 -2.38 18.47
C LYS A 32 -19.37 -3.00 17.85
N THR A 33 -20.40 -2.21 17.53
CA THR A 33 -21.68 -2.70 17.00
C THR A 33 -21.77 -2.70 15.48
N MET A 34 -20.86 -2.02 14.79
CA MET A 34 -20.76 -2.03 13.33
C MET A 34 -20.67 -3.47 12.80
N PRO A 35 -21.33 -3.85 11.70
CA PRO A 35 -21.13 -5.15 11.05
C PRO A 35 -19.72 -5.32 10.47
N ASP A 36 -19.26 -6.57 10.31
CA ASP A 36 -17.92 -6.86 9.79
C ASP A 36 -17.78 -6.48 8.32
N GLU A 37 -18.86 -6.52 7.54
CA GLU A 37 -18.89 -6.13 6.12
C GLU A 37 -18.68 -4.63 5.95
N VAL A 38 -19.32 -3.83 6.81
CA VAL A 38 -19.15 -2.37 6.82
C VAL A 38 -17.71 -2.03 7.22
N LEU A 39 -17.16 -2.75 8.20
CA LEU A 39 -15.77 -2.57 8.62
C LEU A 39 -14.79 -2.95 7.50
N ALA A 40 -15.06 -4.03 6.77
CA ALA A 40 -14.28 -4.44 5.60
C ALA A 40 -14.29 -3.34 4.53
N HIS A 41 -15.44 -2.76 4.19
CA HIS A 41 -15.53 -1.65 3.23
C HIS A 41 -14.76 -0.40 3.69
N VAL A 42 -14.80 -0.07 4.98
CA VAL A 42 -13.98 1.02 5.53
C VAL A 42 -12.49 0.71 5.35
N PHE A 43 -12.07 -0.54 5.55
CA PHE A 43 -10.68 -0.93 5.33
C PHE A 43 -10.30 -0.88 3.84
N GLU A 44 -11.17 -1.32 2.94
CA GLU A 44 -10.93 -1.24 1.49
C GLU A 44 -10.78 0.22 1.04
N ALA A 45 -11.67 1.11 1.48
CA ALA A 45 -11.59 2.54 1.20
C ALA A 45 -10.30 3.16 1.77
N GLY A 46 -9.96 2.85 3.02
CA GLY A 46 -8.71 3.31 3.63
C GLY A 46 -7.47 2.77 2.91
N HIS A 47 -7.53 1.53 2.42
CA HIS A 47 -6.47 0.94 1.61
C HIS A 47 -6.31 1.68 0.29
N GLN A 48 -7.40 2.00 -0.42
CA GLN A 48 -7.36 2.73 -1.69
C GLN A 48 -6.78 4.15 -1.54
N ILE A 49 -7.15 4.86 -0.48
CA ILE A 49 -6.68 6.22 -0.19
C ILE A 49 -5.20 6.23 0.24
N SER A 50 -4.77 5.19 0.94
CA SER A 50 -3.35 5.06 1.34
C SER A 50 -2.47 4.73 0.12
N GLU A 51 -1.24 5.23 0.09
CA GLU A 51 -0.26 4.84 -0.93
C GLU A 51 0.62 3.65 -0.49
N HIS A 52 0.53 3.26 0.78
CA HIS A 52 1.50 2.36 1.39
C HIS A 52 0.83 1.12 1.96
N SER A 53 1.55 0.00 1.83
CA SER A 53 1.18 -1.30 2.37
C SER A 53 1.07 -1.35 3.91
N GLN A 54 1.50 -0.29 4.62
CA GLN A 54 1.39 -0.20 6.07
C GLN A 54 -0.05 -0.10 6.57
N PHE A 55 -0.99 0.37 5.75
CA PHE A 55 -2.38 0.53 6.17
C PHE A 55 -2.96 -0.80 6.69
N ALA A 56 -2.82 -1.87 5.90
CA ALA A 56 -3.30 -3.21 6.24
C ALA A 56 -2.71 -3.73 7.56
N LEU A 57 -1.41 -3.53 7.76
CA LEU A 57 -0.73 -3.89 9.00
C LEU A 57 -1.31 -3.14 10.20
N ARG A 58 -1.44 -1.81 10.08
CA ARG A 58 -1.96 -0.95 11.15
C ARG A 58 -3.37 -1.34 11.54
N VAL A 59 -4.28 -1.51 10.58
CA VAL A 59 -5.67 -1.89 10.89
C VAL A 59 -5.74 -3.29 11.50
N SER A 60 -4.95 -4.25 11.02
CA SER A 60 -4.93 -5.62 11.57
C SER A 60 -4.42 -5.71 13.02
N HIS A 61 -3.75 -4.67 13.52
CA HIS A 61 -3.18 -4.63 14.88
C HIS A 61 -4.03 -3.84 15.89
N VAL A 62 -5.16 -3.23 15.48
CA VAL A 62 -6.00 -2.42 16.37
C VAL A 62 -6.71 -3.28 17.41
N SER A 63 -7.33 -4.40 17.00
CA SER A 63 -8.08 -5.30 17.87
C SER A 63 -8.16 -6.70 17.26
N ARG A 64 -8.58 -7.71 18.05
CA ARG A 64 -8.82 -9.07 17.55
C ARG A 64 -9.86 -9.10 16.43
N ARG A 65 -10.92 -8.32 16.55
CA ARG A 65 -11.99 -8.20 15.54
C ARG A 65 -11.46 -7.56 14.25
N PHE A 66 -10.72 -6.46 14.37
CA PHE A 66 -10.11 -5.82 13.20
C PHE A 66 -9.13 -6.76 12.49
N ARG A 67 -8.37 -7.55 13.25
CA ARG A 67 -7.48 -8.57 12.69
C ARG A 67 -8.24 -9.63 11.89
N GLN A 68 -9.34 -10.14 12.42
CA GLN A 68 -10.19 -11.13 11.75
C GLN A 68 -10.76 -10.57 10.45
N VAL A 69 -11.40 -9.40 10.50
CA VAL A 69 -11.97 -8.74 9.33
C VAL A 69 -10.87 -8.43 8.31
N SER A 70 -9.74 -7.86 8.73
CA SER A 70 -8.62 -7.58 7.83
C SER A 70 -8.14 -8.85 7.11
N PHE A 71 -8.06 -9.99 7.80
CA PHE A 71 -7.66 -11.25 7.20
C PHE A 71 -8.70 -11.83 6.24
N GLN A 72 -9.97 -11.51 6.42
CA GLN A 72 -11.07 -11.86 5.52
C GLN A 72 -11.22 -10.89 4.33
N THR A 73 -10.47 -9.79 4.30
CA THR A 73 -10.48 -8.80 3.21
C THR A 73 -9.20 -8.94 2.35
N PRO A 74 -9.22 -9.71 1.23
CA PRO A 74 -8.02 -10.00 0.46
C PRO A 74 -7.35 -8.75 -0.14
N LEU A 75 -8.14 -7.71 -0.46
CA LEU A 75 -7.64 -6.47 -1.06
C LEU A 75 -6.55 -5.81 -0.21
N LEU A 76 -6.62 -5.91 1.11
CA LEU A 76 -5.65 -5.28 2.01
C LEU A 76 -4.24 -5.86 1.84
N TRP A 77 -4.13 -7.08 1.34
CA TRP A 77 -2.87 -7.84 1.25
C TRP A 77 -2.27 -7.85 -0.16
N THR A 78 -2.80 -7.04 -1.09
CA THR A 78 -2.29 -6.97 -2.47
C THR A 78 -1.04 -6.11 -2.61
N ARG A 79 -0.75 -5.24 -1.64
CA ARG A 79 0.41 -4.34 -1.66
C ARG A 79 1.61 -4.90 -0.93
N LEU A 80 2.65 -5.25 -1.68
CA LEU A 80 3.92 -5.74 -1.15
C LEU A 80 4.97 -4.63 -1.21
N SER A 81 5.78 -4.53 -0.15
CA SER A 81 6.90 -3.60 -0.09
C SER A 81 8.18 -4.33 0.30
N SER A 82 9.29 -3.99 -0.34
CA SER A 82 10.62 -4.45 0.08
C SER A 82 11.05 -3.94 1.46
N ARG A 83 10.28 -3.01 2.06
CA ARG A 83 10.44 -2.58 3.46
C ARG A 83 9.87 -3.57 4.47
N HIS A 84 9.01 -4.50 4.03
CA HIS A 84 8.46 -5.49 4.92
C HIS A 84 9.52 -6.55 5.27
N PRO A 85 9.60 -6.99 6.53
CA PRO A 85 10.38 -8.17 6.90
C PRO A 85 9.85 -9.42 6.20
N ASN A 86 10.70 -10.43 6.04
CA ASN A 86 10.38 -11.65 5.27
C ASN A 86 9.15 -12.39 5.80
N ASN A 87 8.97 -12.44 7.12
CA ASN A 87 7.79 -13.04 7.75
C ASN A 87 6.49 -12.34 7.37
N GLN A 88 6.51 -11.02 7.16
CA GLN A 88 5.36 -10.29 6.64
C GLN A 88 5.16 -10.61 5.17
N ILE A 89 6.18 -10.58 4.31
CA ILE A 89 6.02 -10.93 2.89
C ILE A 89 5.41 -12.34 2.73
N GLN A 90 5.86 -13.30 3.54
CA GLN A 90 5.34 -14.66 3.60
C GLN A 90 3.89 -14.74 4.13
N ALA A 91 3.45 -13.82 4.99
CA ALA A 91 2.07 -13.80 5.47
C ALA A 91 1.07 -13.23 4.45
N PHE A 92 1.56 -12.43 3.50
CA PHE A 92 0.75 -11.80 2.45
C PHE A 92 0.57 -12.72 1.23
N THR A 93 1.48 -13.67 1.02
CA THR A 93 1.59 -14.50 -0.19
C THR A 93 0.68 -15.74 -0.30
N PRO A 94 0.33 -16.47 0.78
CA PRO A 94 -0.41 -17.73 0.67
C PRO A 94 -1.93 -17.55 0.60
N ARG A 95 -2.47 -16.33 0.50
CA ARG A 95 -3.92 -16.15 0.49
C ARG A 95 -4.47 -16.44 -0.91
N PRO A 96 -5.28 -17.51 -1.08
CA PRO A 96 -5.88 -17.86 -2.35
C PRO A 96 -6.92 -16.78 -2.69
N GLY A 97 -6.53 -15.88 -3.57
CA GLY A 97 -7.37 -14.84 -4.13
C GLY A 97 -6.71 -14.36 -5.40
N LEU A 98 -7.45 -14.37 -6.50
CA LEU A 98 -7.00 -14.01 -7.85
C LEU A 98 -6.61 -12.53 -8.02
N LEU A 99 -6.51 -11.76 -6.94
CA LEU A 99 -6.16 -10.35 -7.01
C LEU A 99 -4.72 -10.17 -7.47
N ASP A 100 -4.53 -9.20 -8.33
CA ASP A 100 -3.21 -8.82 -8.77
C ASP A 100 -2.46 -8.10 -7.63
N LEU A 101 -1.13 -8.20 -7.65
CA LEU A 101 -0.24 -7.65 -6.65
C LEU A 101 0.36 -6.32 -7.12
N GLU A 102 0.44 -5.38 -6.19
CA GLU A 102 1.19 -4.14 -6.35
C GLU A 102 2.49 -4.25 -5.55
N VAL A 103 3.63 -4.23 -6.25
CA VAL A 103 4.95 -4.40 -5.63
C VAL A 103 5.71 -3.09 -5.66
N THR A 104 6.18 -2.65 -4.50
CA THR A 104 7.03 -1.47 -4.37
C THR A 104 8.41 -1.85 -3.84
N LEU A 105 9.44 -1.61 -4.64
CA LEU A 105 10.83 -1.85 -4.28
C LEU A 105 11.49 -0.54 -3.87
N PHE A 106 11.82 -0.42 -2.59
CA PHE A 106 12.63 0.65 -2.03
C PHE A 106 14.08 0.19 -1.85
N HIS A 107 15.03 0.92 -2.44
CA HIS A 107 16.45 0.63 -2.27
C HIS A 107 17.04 1.30 -1.02
N GLY A 108 16.70 2.58 -0.77
CA GLY A 108 17.33 3.39 0.29
C GLY A 108 17.00 2.98 1.73
N SER A 109 16.12 2.00 1.94
CA SER A 109 15.74 1.52 3.28
C SER A 109 16.32 0.14 3.62
N ILE A 110 17.16 -0.43 2.75
CA ILE A 110 17.71 -1.77 2.92
C ILE A 110 19.21 -1.65 3.18
N ASN A 111 19.67 -2.29 4.25
CA ASN A 111 21.05 -2.13 4.73
C ASN A 111 22.07 -2.80 3.81
N THR A 112 21.66 -3.81 3.03
CA THR A 112 22.55 -4.57 2.13
C THR A 112 21.87 -5.02 0.83
N LYS A 113 22.66 -5.16 -0.25
CA LYS A 113 22.22 -5.77 -1.53
C LYS A 113 21.61 -7.18 -1.30
N GLY A 114 22.19 -7.96 -0.38
CA GLY A 114 21.74 -9.31 -0.04
C GLY A 114 20.34 -9.36 0.57
N GLU A 115 20.01 -8.43 1.46
CA GLU A 115 18.67 -8.38 2.07
C GLU A 115 17.58 -8.05 1.04
N LEU A 116 17.85 -7.12 0.11
CA LEU A 116 16.95 -6.82 -1.00
C LEU A 116 16.77 -8.05 -1.90
N ARG A 117 17.86 -8.76 -2.21
CA ARG A 117 17.81 -10.00 -3.00
C ARG A 117 16.92 -11.05 -2.36
N SER A 118 17.11 -11.34 -1.07
CA SER A 118 16.29 -12.33 -0.35
C SER A 118 14.80 -11.95 -0.32
N ARG A 119 14.49 -10.66 -0.11
CA ARG A 119 13.10 -10.18 -0.15
C ARG A 119 12.50 -10.27 -1.54
N LEU A 120 13.27 -9.90 -2.55
CA LEU A 120 12.85 -9.95 -3.94
C LEU A 120 12.58 -11.37 -4.39
N GLN A 121 13.43 -12.33 -4.00
CA GLN A 121 13.20 -13.76 -4.25
C GLN A 121 11.86 -14.24 -3.67
N LEU A 122 11.51 -13.84 -2.45
CA LEU A 122 10.22 -14.19 -1.85
C LEU A 122 9.03 -13.60 -2.62
N MET A 123 9.13 -12.33 -3.05
CA MET A 123 8.07 -11.69 -3.83
C MET A 123 7.98 -12.27 -5.26
N ALA A 124 9.13 -12.63 -5.84
CA ALA A 124 9.27 -13.14 -7.21
C ALA A 124 8.55 -14.47 -7.43
N LEU A 125 8.35 -15.27 -6.37
CA LEU A 125 7.51 -16.48 -6.39
C LEU A 125 6.08 -16.20 -6.90
N HIS A 126 5.63 -14.95 -6.78
CA HIS A 126 4.30 -14.51 -7.17
C HIS A 126 4.34 -13.45 -8.29
N SER A 127 5.45 -13.34 -9.01
CA SER A 127 5.68 -12.41 -10.13
C SER A 127 4.59 -12.47 -11.21
N HIS A 128 4.04 -13.66 -11.47
CA HIS A 128 2.92 -13.86 -12.40
C HIS A 128 1.65 -13.08 -12.03
N ARG A 129 1.50 -12.63 -10.79
CA ARG A 129 0.36 -11.82 -10.31
C ARG A 129 0.66 -10.33 -10.27
N TRP A 130 1.88 -9.88 -10.56
CA TRP A 130 2.22 -8.47 -10.41
C TRP A 130 1.52 -7.66 -11.51
N SER A 131 0.59 -6.77 -11.14
CA SER A 131 -0.03 -5.82 -12.07
C SER A 131 0.60 -4.44 -12.01
N ARG A 132 1.18 -4.09 -10.85
CA ARG A 132 1.82 -2.80 -10.62
C ARG A 132 3.20 -3.01 -10.00
N LEU A 133 4.22 -2.42 -10.61
CA LEU A 133 5.58 -2.44 -10.10
C LEU A 133 6.10 -1.00 -9.97
N SER A 134 6.52 -0.64 -8.77
CA SER A 134 7.09 0.67 -8.46
C SER A 134 8.52 0.51 -7.97
N LEU A 135 9.47 0.98 -8.78
CA LEU A 135 10.90 0.94 -8.53
C LEU A 135 11.35 2.27 -7.93
N CYS A 136 11.18 2.40 -6.62
CA CYS A 136 11.63 3.53 -5.82
C CYS A 136 13.08 3.29 -5.35
N ALA A 137 14.01 3.16 -6.30
CA ALA A 137 15.42 3.06 -5.95
C ALA A 137 15.96 4.42 -5.46
N GLY A 138 17.08 4.41 -4.73
CA GLY A 138 17.96 5.58 -4.58
C GLY A 138 18.92 5.66 -5.77
N GLN A 139 19.98 6.45 -5.69
CA GLN A 139 20.93 6.80 -6.78
C GLN A 139 21.69 5.62 -7.48
N GLY A 140 21.22 4.37 -7.45
CA GLY A 140 21.89 3.23 -8.07
C GLY A 140 20.98 2.32 -8.91
N GLN A 141 21.55 1.69 -9.93
CA GLN A 141 20.92 0.65 -10.77
C GLN A 141 20.74 -0.70 -10.04
N ILE A 142 21.12 -0.78 -8.75
CA ILE A 142 21.18 -2.01 -7.95
C ILE A 142 19.84 -2.77 -7.97
N GLY A 143 18.70 -2.07 -7.98
CA GLY A 143 17.39 -2.74 -8.05
C GLY A 143 17.21 -3.58 -9.31
N LEU A 144 17.67 -3.07 -10.46
CA LEU A 144 17.54 -3.76 -11.75
C LEU A 144 18.49 -4.94 -11.85
N GLU A 145 19.74 -4.76 -11.43
CA GLU A 145 20.74 -5.84 -11.40
C GLU A 145 20.23 -7.04 -10.59
N ILE A 146 19.64 -6.79 -9.41
CA ILE A 146 19.11 -7.86 -8.58
C ILE A 146 17.90 -8.53 -9.24
N MET A 147 17.05 -7.77 -9.94
CA MET A 147 15.91 -8.37 -10.66
C MET A 147 16.39 -9.33 -11.75
N ASP A 148 17.42 -8.95 -12.50
CA ASP A 148 18.05 -9.82 -13.49
C ASP A 148 18.73 -11.04 -12.83
N GLU A 149 19.46 -10.84 -11.72
CA GLU A 149 20.08 -11.91 -10.93
C GLU A 149 19.07 -12.91 -10.36
N VAL A 150 17.84 -12.47 -10.07
CA VAL A 150 16.74 -13.30 -9.54
C VAL A 150 15.95 -13.95 -10.69
N GLY A 151 16.23 -13.60 -11.95
CA GLY A 151 15.56 -14.17 -13.11
C GLY A 151 14.14 -13.63 -13.31
N LEU A 152 13.85 -12.40 -12.87
CA LEU A 152 12.57 -11.73 -13.12
C LEU A 152 12.52 -11.24 -14.57
N THR A 153 12.33 -12.17 -15.51
CA THR A 153 12.31 -11.88 -16.94
C THR A 153 10.90 -11.85 -17.54
N SER A 154 9.91 -12.46 -16.88
CA SER A 154 8.52 -12.49 -17.36
C SER A 154 7.58 -11.95 -16.29
N LEU A 155 6.84 -10.90 -16.66
CA LEU A 155 5.83 -10.25 -15.81
C LEU A 155 4.51 -10.18 -16.63
N PRO A 156 3.85 -11.33 -16.84
CA PRO A 156 2.78 -11.47 -17.84
C PRO A 156 1.54 -10.63 -17.53
N ARG A 157 1.35 -10.23 -16.28
CA ARG A 157 0.20 -9.43 -15.83
C ARG A 157 0.53 -7.97 -15.56
N LEU A 158 1.79 -7.55 -15.77
CA LEU A 158 2.20 -6.20 -15.43
C LEU A 158 1.52 -5.20 -16.35
N ARG A 159 0.77 -4.26 -15.76
CA ARG A 159 0.04 -3.20 -16.46
C ARG A 159 0.65 -1.84 -16.21
N TYR A 160 1.23 -1.64 -15.03
CA TYR A 160 1.81 -0.38 -14.60
C TYR A 160 3.24 -0.58 -14.12
N LEU A 161 4.16 0.21 -14.67
CA LEU A 161 5.55 0.27 -14.24
C LEU A 161 5.92 1.72 -13.91
N TYR A 162 6.37 1.97 -12.69
CA TYR A 162 6.96 3.23 -12.27
C TYR A 162 8.45 3.06 -11.98
N GLN A 163 9.28 3.93 -12.53
CA GLN A 163 10.73 3.86 -12.39
C GLN A 163 11.34 5.25 -12.20
N ASN A 164 12.08 5.45 -11.11
CA ASN A 164 12.67 6.77 -10.80
C ASN A 164 13.99 7.07 -11.55
N TYR A 165 14.47 6.19 -12.44
CA TYR A 165 15.77 6.34 -13.11
C TYR A 165 15.76 5.81 -14.55
N ASN A 166 16.79 6.20 -15.32
CA ASN A 166 16.98 5.81 -16.72
C ASN A 166 16.81 4.30 -16.96
N ALA A 167 15.68 3.94 -17.56
CA ALA A 167 15.24 2.58 -17.86
C ALA A 167 15.93 1.95 -19.07
N ARG A 168 17.15 2.38 -19.42
CA ARG A 168 17.68 2.22 -20.79
C ARG A 168 17.81 0.78 -21.29
N ARG A 169 17.58 -0.28 -20.50
CA ARG A 169 17.66 -1.69 -20.94
C ARG A 169 16.81 -2.68 -20.12
N LEU A 170 15.52 -2.45 -19.92
CA LEU A 170 14.67 -3.52 -19.37
C LEU A 170 14.45 -4.60 -20.45
N LYS A 171 14.88 -5.84 -20.19
CA LYS A 171 14.65 -7.01 -21.05
C LYS A 171 13.50 -7.88 -20.54
N TRP A 172 12.51 -7.27 -19.90
CA TRP A 172 11.39 -7.99 -19.31
C TRP A 172 10.28 -8.19 -20.33
N ASP A 173 9.74 -9.40 -20.39
CA ASP A 173 8.53 -9.73 -21.14
C ASP A 173 7.30 -9.26 -20.35
N MET A 174 6.64 -8.22 -20.87
CA MET A 174 5.55 -7.48 -20.22
C MET A 174 4.41 -7.22 -21.22
N PRO A 175 3.72 -8.26 -21.72
CA PRO A 175 2.78 -8.15 -22.84
C PRO A 175 1.54 -7.30 -22.54
N LEU A 176 1.22 -7.06 -21.27
CA LEU A 176 0.05 -6.28 -20.84
C LEU A 176 0.41 -4.88 -20.32
N LEU A 177 1.66 -4.43 -20.49
CA LEU A 177 2.10 -3.12 -20.02
C LEU A 177 1.35 -2.02 -20.76
N SER A 178 0.58 -1.23 -20.03
CA SER A 178 -0.21 -0.12 -20.59
C SER A 178 0.21 1.24 -20.05
N GLN A 179 0.91 1.27 -18.90
CA GLN A 179 1.34 2.50 -18.26
C GLN A 179 2.80 2.39 -17.82
N PHE A 180 3.62 3.33 -18.29
CA PHE A 180 5.01 3.48 -17.88
C PHE A 180 5.25 4.92 -17.43
N TYR A 181 5.79 5.09 -16.22
CA TYR A 181 6.14 6.38 -15.64
C TYR A 181 7.61 6.40 -15.26
N GLY A 182 8.38 7.27 -15.91
CA GLY A 182 9.81 7.42 -15.69
C GLY A 182 10.21 8.85 -15.39
N PHE A 183 11.02 9.10 -14.36
CA PHE A 183 11.70 10.40 -14.21
C PHE A 183 13.08 10.34 -14.87
N CYS A 184 13.26 11.10 -15.95
CA CYS A 184 14.59 11.35 -16.51
C CYS A 184 15.19 12.58 -15.82
N MET A 185 16.09 12.37 -14.84
CA MET A 185 16.80 13.50 -14.21
C MET A 185 17.87 14.13 -15.11
N PHE A 186 18.01 13.68 -16.36
CA PHE A 186 18.88 14.31 -17.34
C PHE A 186 18.02 14.81 -18.52
N HIS A 187 17.83 16.13 -18.57
CA HIS A 187 17.15 16.96 -19.58
C HIS A 187 15.62 17.16 -19.51
N LEU A 188 15.27 18.44 -19.31
CA LEU A 188 14.04 19.14 -19.71
C LEU A 188 13.86 19.13 -21.25
N THR A 189 13.79 17.96 -21.85
CA THR A 189 13.28 17.82 -23.22
C THR A 189 12.33 16.62 -23.24
N MET A 190 11.04 16.91 -23.39
CA MET A 190 10.00 15.93 -23.70
C MET A 190 10.52 14.98 -24.79
N LEU A 191 10.63 13.70 -24.46
CA LEU A 191 10.71 12.65 -25.45
C LEU A 191 9.66 11.62 -25.10
N ASP A 192 8.60 11.65 -25.90
CA ASP A 192 7.61 10.60 -26.03
C ASP A 192 8.31 9.29 -26.36
N PHE A 193 8.21 8.31 -25.47
CA PHE A 193 8.54 6.93 -25.76
C PHE A 193 7.25 6.11 -25.76
N CYS A 194 6.57 6.11 -26.90
CA CYS A 194 5.69 5.03 -27.33
C CYS A 194 5.97 4.77 -28.83
N HIS A 195 6.83 3.80 -29.14
CA HIS A 195 6.64 3.00 -30.35
C HIS A 195 7.23 1.60 -30.16
N ASN A 196 6.28 0.64 -30.12
CA ASN A 196 6.31 -0.81 -30.38
C ASN A 196 7.59 -1.59 -30.09
#